data_AF-A0A7X6I2T4-F1
#
_entry.id   AF-A0A7X6I2T4-F1
#
_cell.length_a   1.000
_cell.length_b   1.000
_cell.length_c   1.000
_cell.angle_alpha   90.00
_cell.angle_beta   90.00
_cell.angle_gamma   90.00
#
_symmetry.space_group_name_H-M   'P 1'
#
loop_
_entity.id
_entity.type
_entity.pdbx_description
1 polymer ?
#
loop_
_entity_poly.entity_id
_entity_poly.type
_entity_poly.pdbx_seq_one_letter_code
_entity_poly.pdbx_strand_id
1 'polypeptide(L)'
;MEALVIDVKRTGFPIKIGRNEFFFDSSIEGISKYQKNYMKALEEVNKLEIEDETNEEEVLKQRVEVFRKAFDIILGNESFDKIYEEINDIIALERVFYKVVDGIEMHVKLVVDEYSKQTDDILSEYQNKFK
;
A
#
# COMPACT_ATOMS: atom_id res chain seq x y z
N MET A 1 37.14 19.60 -7.86
CA MET A 1 35.92 19.27 -8.64
C MET A 1 34.76 19.48 -7.70
N GLU A 2 33.85 20.36 -8.04
CA GLU A 2 32.61 20.55 -7.28
C GLU A 2 31.54 19.62 -7.85
N ALA A 3 30.82 18.91 -6.98
CA ALA A 3 29.80 17.93 -7.38
C ALA A 3 28.49 18.65 -7.72
N LEU A 4 27.84 18.22 -8.80
CA LEU A 4 26.47 18.60 -9.10
C LEU A 4 25.54 17.84 -8.14
N VAL A 5 24.83 18.57 -7.27
CA VAL A 5 23.84 18.00 -6.35
C VAL A 5 22.45 18.19 -6.94
N ILE A 6 21.73 17.09 -7.14
CA ILE A 6 20.35 17.08 -7.65
C ILE A 6 19.45 16.52 -6.57
N ASP A 7 18.47 17.32 -6.12
CA ASP A 7 17.44 16.87 -5.18
C ASP A 7 16.36 16.10 -5.93
N VAL A 8 16.12 14.84 -5.54
CA VAL A 8 15.12 13.96 -6.14
C VAL A 8 14.05 13.67 -5.09
N LYS A 9 12.88 14.28 -5.26
CA LYS A 9 11.72 14.03 -4.41
C LYS A 9 10.95 12.82 -4.93
N ARG A 10 10.82 11.80 -4.09
CA ARG A 10 9.98 10.62 -4.39
C ARG A 10 8.51 11.01 -4.33
N THR A 11 7.72 10.57 -5.29
CA THR A 11 6.26 10.68 -5.28
C THR A 11 5.67 9.59 -4.39
N GLY A 12 4.83 9.99 -3.45
CA GLY A 12 4.25 9.06 -2.48
C GLY A 12 3.72 9.73 -1.24
N PHE A 13 3.27 8.91 -0.29
CA PHE A 13 2.77 9.38 1.00
C PHE A 13 3.08 8.37 2.11
N PRO A 14 3.25 8.84 3.36
CA PRO A 14 3.46 7.96 4.49
C PRO A 14 2.15 7.26 4.90
N ILE A 15 2.25 6.00 5.30
CA ILE A 15 1.19 5.22 5.93
C ILE A 15 1.60 4.95 7.37
N LYS A 16 0.80 5.43 8.33
CA LYS A 16 1.08 5.26 9.76
C LYS A 16 0.13 4.24 10.37
N ILE A 17 0.69 3.22 11.01
CA ILE A 17 -0.05 2.16 11.71
C ILE A 17 0.58 2.00 13.09
N GLY A 18 -0.12 2.45 14.14
CA GLY A 18 0.47 2.53 15.47
C GLY A 18 1.71 3.44 15.45
N ARG A 19 2.85 2.89 15.88
CA ARG A 19 4.16 3.57 15.87
C ARG A 19 4.96 3.31 14.60
N ASN A 20 4.48 2.44 13.73
CA ASN A 20 5.17 2.06 12.50
C ASN A 20 4.80 3.03 11.36
N GLU A 21 5.81 3.47 10.62
CA GLU A 21 5.66 4.31 9.42
C GLU A 21 6.16 3.54 8.20
N PHE A 22 5.28 3.43 7.20
CA PHE A 22 5.56 2.86 5.89
C PHE A 22 5.44 3.97 4.84
N PHE A 23 5.99 3.74 3.65
CA PHE A 23 5.89 4.70 2.55
C PHE A 23 5.27 4.04 1.32
N PHE A 24 4.18 4.63 0.83
CA PHE A 24 3.57 4.22 -0.42
C PHE A 24 4.14 5.03 -1.58
N ASP A 25 4.61 4.33 -2.61
CA ASP A 25 5.10 4.94 -3.84
C ASP A 25 3.93 5.24 -4.79
N SER A 26 3.58 6.52 -4.95
CA SER A 26 2.46 6.97 -5.78
C SER A 26 2.87 7.38 -7.20
N SER A 27 4.09 7.01 -7.62
CA SER A 27 4.46 7.06 -9.04
C SER A 27 3.55 6.14 -9.88
N ILE A 28 3.55 6.33 -11.20
CA ILE A 28 2.79 5.46 -12.11
C ILE A 28 3.28 4.00 -11.98
N GLU A 29 4.60 3.81 -11.86
CA GLU A 29 5.22 2.51 -11.62
C GLU A 29 4.78 1.90 -10.29
N GLY A 30 4.75 2.72 -9.23
CA GLY A 30 4.31 2.34 -7.90
C GLY A 30 2.84 1.92 -7.86
N ILE A 31 1.95 2.69 -8.49
CA ILE A 31 0.53 2.38 -8.61
C ILE A 31 0.32 1.09 -9.42
N SER A 32 1.01 0.94 -10.56
CA SER A 32 0.94 -0.28 -11.38
C SER A 32 1.39 -1.52 -10.60
N LYS A 33 2.48 -1.39 -9.81
CA LYS A 33 2.96 -2.45 -8.93
C LYS A 33 1.96 -2.76 -7.82
N TYR A 34 1.38 -1.74 -7.19
CA TYR A 34 0.38 -1.89 -6.14
C TYR A 34 -0.84 -2.67 -6.65
N GLN A 35 -1.41 -2.32 -7.80
CA GLN A 35 -2.57 -3.02 -8.35
C GLN A 35 -2.33 -4.52 -8.55
N LYS A 36 -1.12 -4.91 -9.01
CA LYS A 36 -0.73 -6.32 -9.14
C LYS A 36 -0.57 -7.00 -7.79
N ASN A 37 0.04 -6.30 -6.83
CA ASN A 37 0.26 -6.81 -5.48
C ASN A 37 -1.05 -6.93 -4.70
N TYR A 38 -1.99 -6.02 -4.91
CA TYR A 38 -3.30 -6.04 -4.29
C TYR A 38 -4.09 -7.29 -4.63
N MET A 39 -4.13 -7.68 -5.90
CA MET A 39 -4.78 -8.93 -6.31
C MET A 39 -4.16 -10.15 -5.63
N LYS A 40 -2.82 -10.20 -5.52
CA LYS A 40 -2.13 -11.29 -4.80
C LYS A 40 -2.46 -11.29 -3.31
N ALA A 41 -2.50 -10.13 -2.67
CA ALA A 41 -2.83 -10.04 -1.25
C ALA A 41 -4.28 -10.48 -1.00
N LEU A 42 -5.22 -10.12 -1.89
CA LEU A 42 -6.59 -10.61 -1.84
C LEU A 42 -6.67 -12.12 -2.03
N GLU A 43 -5.92 -12.69 -2.97
CA GLU A 43 -5.84 -14.15 -3.14
C GLU A 43 -5.36 -14.84 -1.87
N GLU A 44 -4.32 -14.32 -1.18
CA GLU A 44 -3.88 -14.86 0.10
C GLU A 44 -4.97 -14.79 1.17
N VAL A 45 -5.65 -13.64 1.30
CA VAL A 45 -6.72 -13.45 2.29
C VAL A 45 -7.92 -14.36 2.01
N ASN A 46 -8.27 -14.57 0.74
CA ASN A 46 -9.37 -15.45 0.33
C ASN A 46 -9.07 -16.94 0.55
N LYS A 47 -7.82 -17.34 0.80
CA LYS A 47 -7.47 -18.72 1.20
C LYS A 47 -7.88 -19.04 2.63
N LEU A 48 -8.22 -18.04 3.44
CA LEU A 48 -8.92 -18.28 4.70
C LEU A 48 -10.33 -18.76 4.36
N GLU A 49 -10.45 -20.04 4.03
CA GLU A 49 -11.73 -20.72 4.06
C GLU A 49 -12.22 -20.67 5.51
N ILE A 50 -13.48 -20.27 5.69
CA ILE A 50 -14.16 -20.37 6.98
C ILE A 50 -14.49 -21.85 7.18
N GLU A 51 -13.47 -22.69 7.32
CA GLU A 51 -13.69 -24.02 7.85
C GLU A 51 -14.07 -23.87 9.32
N ASP A 52 -15.04 -24.66 9.77
CA ASP A 52 -15.40 -24.80 11.18
C ASP A 52 -14.26 -25.51 11.95
N GLU A 53 -13.07 -24.92 11.94
CA GLU A 53 -11.95 -25.35 12.76
C GLU A 53 -12.25 -25.01 14.21
N THR A 54 -12.47 -26.05 15.01
CA THR A 54 -12.73 -25.95 16.44
C THR A 54 -11.44 -25.76 17.26
N ASN A 55 -10.26 -25.74 16.61
CA ASN A 55 -8.98 -25.53 17.28
C ASN A 55 -8.53 -24.07 17.12
N GLU A 56 -8.69 -23.28 18.19
CA GLU A 56 -8.32 -21.86 18.24
C GLU A 56 -6.85 -21.60 17.91
N GLU A 57 -5.93 -22.50 18.27
CA GLU A 57 -4.50 -22.33 18.00
C GLU A 57 -4.18 -22.44 16.51
N GLU A 58 -4.84 -23.38 15.82
CA GLU A 58 -4.65 -23.58 14.37
C GLU A 58 -5.24 -22.42 13.58
N VAL A 59 -6.45 -21.99 13.95
CA VAL A 59 -7.11 -20.80 13.40
C VAL A 59 -6.22 -19.56 13.55
N LEU A 60 -5.61 -19.37 14.73
CA LEU A 60 -4.69 -18.25 14.97
C LEU A 60 -3.47 -18.32 14.05
N LYS A 61 -2.82 -19.49 13.95
CA LYS A 61 -1.64 -19.68 13.10
C LYS A 61 -1.93 -19.40 11.64
N GLN A 62 -3.04 -19.92 11.12
CA GLN A 62 -3.47 -19.71 9.74
C GLN A 62 -3.70 -18.22 9.44
N ARG A 63 -4.47 -17.53 10.31
CA ARG A 63 -4.73 -16.09 10.16
C ARG A 63 -3.44 -15.27 10.20
N VAL A 64 -2.56 -15.57 11.16
CA VAL A 64 -1.25 -14.92 11.27
C VAL A 64 -0.41 -15.12 10.00
N GLU A 65 -0.36 -16.32 9.44
CA GLU A 65 0.40 -16.59 8.22
C GLU A 65 -0.17 -15.84 7.01
N VAL A 66 -1.50 -15.86 6.84
CA VAL A 66 -2.18 -15.20 5.73
C VAL A 66 -2.00 -13.68 5.80
N PHE A 67 -2.27 -13.07 6.95
CA PHE A 67 -2.12 -11.63 7.09
C PHE A 67 -0.66 -11.20 7.06
N ARG A 68 0.29 -12.04 7.52
CA ARG A 68 1.72 -11.78 7.31
C ARG A 68 2.04 -11.59 5.84
N LYS A 69 1.64 -12.54 4.99
CA LYS A 69 1.84 -12.45 3.55
C LYS A 69 1.13 -11.23 2.95
N ALA A 70 -0.13 -11.01 3.31
CA ALA A 70 -0.93 -9.92 2.76
C ALA A 70 -0.33 -8.54 3.08
N PHE A 71 0.02 -8.27 4.34
CA PHE A 71 0.69 -7.04 4.73
C PHE A 71 2.03 -6.87 4.02
N ASP A 72 2.86 -7.92 3.98
CA ASP A 72 4.20 -7.83 3.36
C ASP A 72 4.16 -7.60 1.85
N ILE A 73 3.14 -8.12 1.17
CA ILE A 73 2.89 -7.86 -0.26
C ILE A 73 2.57 -6.38 -0.51
N ILE A 74 1.84 -5.73 0.40
CA ILE A 74 1.35 -4.36 0.24
C ILE A 74 2.34 -3.31 0.77
N LEU A 75 2.87 -3.52 1.97
CA LEU A 75 3.70 -2.55 2.69
C LEU A 75 5.20 -2.86 2.62
N GLY A 76 5.57 -4.05 2.14
CA GLY A 76 6.94 -4.53 2.05
C GLY A 76 7.29 -5.52 3.16
N ASN A 77 8.40 -6.24 2.98
CA ASN A 77 8.82 -7.31 3.89
C ASN A 77 8.91 -6.86 5.35
N GLU A 78 8.56 -7.78 6.26
CA GLU A 78 8.59 -7.58 7.72
C GLU A 78 7.60 -6.52 8.22
N SER A 79 6.68 -6.05 7.37
CA SER A 79 5.68 -5.06 7.76
C SER A 79 4.71 -5.64 8.78
N PHE A 80 4.27 -6.87 8.57
CA PHE A 80 3.35 -7.53 9.50
C PHE A 80 3.98 -7.71 10.87
N ASP A 81 5.18 -8.29 10.94
CA ASP A 81 5.79 -8.63 12.22
C ASP A 81 6.02 -7.38 13.07
N LYS A 82 6.42 -6.25 12.46
CA LYS A 82 6.55 -4.95 13.15
C LYS A 82 5.23 -4.44 13.74
N ILE A 83 4.12 -4.62 13.02
CA ILE A 83 2.80 -4.19 13.48
C ILE A 83 2.26 -5.18 14.52
N TYR A 84 2.49 -6.48 14.31
CA TYR A 84 2.04 -7.56 15.18
C TYR A 84 2.73 -7.52 16.56
N GLU A 85 4.02 -7.19 16.60
CA GLU A 85 4.75 -6.96 17.86
C GLU A 85 4.13 -5.85 18.72
N GLU A 86 3.55 -4.82 18.09
CA GLU A 86 2.93 -3.69 18.81
C GLU A 86 1.49 -3.98 19.24
N ILE A 87 0.68 -4.56 18.34
CA ILE A 87 -0.77 -4.69 18.53
C ILE A 87 -1.14 -6.05 19.14
N ASN A 88 -0.44 -7.12 18.73
CA ASN A 88 -0.65 -8.51 19.17
C ASN A 88 -2.12 -8.96 19.20
N ASP A 89 -2.91 -8.52 18.22
CA ASP A 89 -4.33 -8.85 18.06
C ASP A 89 -4.59 -9.08 16.57
N ILE A 90 -4.66 -10.34 16.17
CA ILE A 90 -4.82 -10.70 14.76
C ILE A 90 -6.12 -10.15 14.19
N ILE A 91 -7.23 -10.17 14.94
CA ILE A 91 -8.56 -9.72 14.48
C ILE A 91 -8.58 -8.20 14.28
N ALA A 92 -7.91 -7.45 15.15
CA ALA A 92 -7.70 -6.03 14.94
C ALA A 92 -6.87 -5.77 13.68
N LEU A 93 -5.84 -6.58 13.44
CA LEU A 93 -4.96 -6.43 12.28
C LEU A 93 -5.63 -6.77 10.95
N GLU A 94 -6.59 -7.69 10.91
CA GLU A 94 -7.39 -7.93 9.70
C GLU A 94 -8.14 -6.65 9.30
N ARG A 95 -8.74 -5.97 10.28
CA ARG A 95 -9.45 -4.70 10.04
C ARG A 95 -8.50 -3.60 9.62
N VAL A 96 -7.29 -3.57 10.19
CA VAL A 96 -6.23 -2.62 9.79
C VAL A 96 -5.82 -2.85 8.34
N PHE A 97 -5.66 -4.11 7.92
CA PHE A 97 -5.30 -4.45 6.54
C PHE A 97 -6.27 -3.84 5.53
N TYR A 98 -7.58 -4.03 5.72
CA TYR A 98 -8.59 -3.46 4.83
C TYR A 98 -8.57 -1.93 4.83
N LYS A 99 -8.41 -1.30 6.00
CA LYS A 99 -8.28 0.17 6.08
C LYS A 99 -7.06 0.70 5.34
N VAL A 100 -5.94 -0.02 5.36
CA VAL A 100 -4.72 0.34 4.65
C VAL A 100 -4.97 0.31 3.15
N VAL A 101 -5.54 -0.79 2.64
CA VAL A 101 -5.88 -0.94 1.21
C VAL A 101 -6.86 0.15 0.77
N ASP A 102 -7.95 0.36 1.51
CA ASP A 102 -8.95 1.39 1.21
C ASP A 102 -8.34 2.79 1.17
N GLY A 103 -7.47 3.09 2.15
CA GLY A 103 -6.75 4.36 2.21
C GLY A 103 -5.82 4.56 1.02
N ILE A 104 -5.07 3.53 0.62
CA ILE A 104 -4.22 3.57 -0.57
C ILE A 104 -5.08 3.80 -1.82
N GLU A 105 -6.17 3.05 -2.01
CA GLU A 105 -7.04 3.21 -3.17
C GLU A 105 -7.63 4.63 -3.29
N MET A 106 -8.06 5.20 -2.16
CA MET A 106 -8.55 6.57 -2.12
C MET A 106 -7.48 7.58 -2.57
N HIS A 107 -6.25 7.45 -2.05
CA HIS A 107 -5.15 8.31 -2.46
C HIS A 107 -4.75 8.11 -3.92
N VAL A 108 -4.74 6.87 -4.42
CA VAL A 108 -4.45 6.58 -5.83
C VAL A 108 -5.45 7.27 -6.76
N LYS A 109 -6.75 7.24 -6.43
CA LYS A 109 -7.78 7.96 -7.22
C LYS A 109 -7.50 9.46 -7.28
N LEU A 110 -7.19 10.07 -6.14
CA LEU A 110 -6.85 11.51 -6.08
C LEU A 110 -5.62 11.85 -6.93
N VAL A 111 -4.56 11.05 -6.84
CA VAL A 111 -3.31 11.27 -7.58
C VAL A 111 -3.52 11.08 -9.09
N VAL A 112 -4.28 10.06 -9.52
CA VAL A 112 -4.59 9.84 -10.94
C VAL A 112 -5.43 11.00 -11.51
N ASP A 113 -6.40 11.49 -10.75
CA ASP A 113 -7.21 12.65 -11.14
C ASP A 113 -6.33 13.91 -11.26
N GLU A 114 -5.36 14.12 -10.36
CA GLU A 114 -4.40 15.21 -10.45
C GLU A 114 -3.46 15.10 -11.66
N TYR A 115 -2.96 13.92 -11.98
CA TYR A 115 -2.13 13.70 -13.18
C TYR A 115 -2.88 14.06 -14.46
N SER A 116 -4.19 13.77 -14.53
CA SER A 116 -5.00 14.12 -15.69
C SER A 116 -5.08 15.64 -15.91
N LYS A 117 -5.29 16.41 -14.83
CA LYS A 117 -5.37 17.88 -14.87
C LYS A 117 -4.04 18.53 -15.21
N GLN A 118 -2.95 18.08 -14.59
CA GLN A 118 -1.62 18.64 -14.85
C GLN A 118 -1.17 18.43 -16.30
N THR A 119 -1.55 17.31 -16.92
CA THR A 119 -1.26 17.04 -18.34
C THR A 119 -1.96 18.05 -19.25
N ASP A 120 -3.22 18.38 -18.95
CA ASP A 120 -4.01 19.35 -19.72
C ASP A 120 -3.46 20.78 -19.57
N ASP A 121 -3.01 21.15 -18.37
CA ASP A 121 -2.40 22.45 -18.09
C ASP A 121 -1.06 22.62 -18.84
N ILE A 122 -0.19 21.60 -18.83
CA ILE A 122 1.10 21.63 -19.53
C ILE A 122 0.90 21.73 -21.06
N LEU A 123 -0.07 20.99 -21.60
CA LEU A 123 -0.41 21.07 -23.03
C LEU A 123 -0.92 22.45 -23.41
N SER A 124 -1.73 23.07 -22.56
CA SER A 124 -2.26 24.42 -22.75
C SER A 124 -1.16 25.48 -22.71
N GLU A 125 -0.24 25.40 -21.75
CA GLU A 125 0.94 26.29 -21.68
C GLU A 125 1.86 26.14 -22.90
N TYR A 126 2.10 24.90 -23.34
CA TYR A 126 2.92 24.63 -24.52
C TYR A 126 2.28 25.21 -25.78
N GLN A 127 0.98 24.97 -26.00
CA GLN A 127 0.26 25.50 -27.17
C GLN A 127 0.19 27.04 -27.18
N ASN A 128 0.07 27.68 -26.01
CA ASN A 128 0.08 29.14 -25.90
C ASN A 128 1.48 29.75 -26.12
N LYS A 129 2.57 28.99 -25.91
CA LYS A 129 3.94 29.43 -26.23
C LYS A 129 4.24 29.49 -27.73
N PHE A 130 3.45 28.81 -28.57
CA PHE A 130 3.63 28.78 -30.03
C PHE A 130 2.47 29.46 -30.78
N LYS A 131 1.71 30.32 -30.09
CA LYS A 131 0.69 31.21 -30.66
C LYS A 131 1.19 32.65 -30.64
#